data_AF-A0A1C5JW65-F1
#
_entry.id   AF-A0A1C5JW65-F1
#
_cell.length_a   1.000
_cell.length_b   1.000
_cell.length_c   1.000
_cell.angle_alpha   90.00
_cell.angle_beta   90.00
_cell.angle_gamma   90.00
#
_symmetry.space_group_name_H-M   'P 1'
#
loop_
_entity.id
_entity.type
_entity.pdbx_description
1 polymer ?
#
loop_
_entity_poly.entity_id
_entity_poly.type
_entity_poly.pdbx_seq_one_letter_code
_entity_poly.pdbx_strand_id
1 'polypeptide(L)'
;MVEPGPAARVPGAGPVPAGGAEVDGVAETGEVPAPPPRVDAGKSERSPKDMAISLLVLLIPIALLLAFYRGFLGGDQPVTVDSAPAVESARAANAFPVAVPADLGDGWRTVSANFQTVEGGSTLRLGYLTPEGRGAQLVQSSVPAERLLPTELTDQGQPQGQTDLGGRTWQRYTARGNEQALVLLEPTRTIIVVGDARDNELRHLAISLR
;
A
#
# COMPACT_ATOMS: atom_id res chain seq x y z
N MET A 1 3.43 -3.92 -64.32
CA MET A 1 4.20 -3.93 -63.06
C MET A 1 4.41 -5.40 -62.71
N VAL A 2 5.17 -6.14 -63.51
CA VAL A 2 6.64 -6.31 -63.52
C VAL A 2 7.13 -6.91 -62.19
N GLU A 3 7.10 -8.23 -62.16
CA GLU A 3 8.10 -9.07 -61.47
C GLU A 3 9.47 -8.83 -62.11
N PRO A 4 10.55 -8.92 -61.33
CA PRO A 4 11.73 -9.60 -61.85
C PRO A 4 12.27 -10.65 -60.87
N GLY A 5 12.40 -11.87 -61.40
CA GLY A 5 13.16 -12.99 -60.85
C GLY A 5 14.70 -12.85 -60.98
N PRO A 6 15.44 -13.95 -60.77
CA PRO A 6 16.70 -13.96 -60.02
C PRO A 6 17.97 -14.09 -60.89
N ALA A 7 19.14 -13.87 -60.30
CA ALA A 7 20.42 -14.26 -60.90
C ALA A 7 21.45 -14.72 -59.85
N ALA A 8 21.93 -15.94 -60.05
CA ALA A 8 22.96 -16.63 -59.29
C ALA A 8 24.39 -16.25 -59.75
N ARG A 9 25.39 -16.43 -58.87
CA ARG A 9 26.76 -16.79 -59.30
C ARG A 9 27.59 -17.45 -58.18
N VAL A 10 27.95 -18.71 -58.42
CA VAL A 10 29.16 -19.44 -57.98
C VAL A 10 29.97 -19.68 -59.30
N PRO A 11 31.17 -20.30 -59.43
CA PRO A 11 32.10 -20.91 -58.46
C PRO A 11 33.62 -20.80 -58.80
N GLY A 12 34.46 -21.55 -58.05
CA GLY A 12 35.73 -22.13 -58.52
C GLY A 12 37.00 -21.52 -57.91
N ALA A 13 38.12 -22.21 -57.73
CA ALA A 13 38.54 -23.60 -57.86
C ALA A 13 39.94 -23.69 -57.19
N GLY A 14 40.39 -24.89 -56.77
CA GLY A 14 41.73 -25.13 -56.19
C GLY A 14 42.90 -24.83 -57.16
N PRO A 15 44.16 -24.99 -56.72
CA PRO A 15 44.70 -26.35 -56.55
C PRO A 15 45.75 -26.54 -55.42
N VAL A 16 46.00 -27.81 -55.11
CA VAL A 16 47.18 -28.37 -54.40
C VAL A 16 48.10 -28.95 -55.48
N PRO A 17 49.44 -28.83 -55.43
CA PRO A 17 50.34 -29.91 -54.92
C PRO A 17 51.64 -29.35 -54.25
N ALA A 18 52.23 -29.95 -53.21
CA ALA A 18 52.99 -31.21 -53.06
C ALA A 18 54.53 -31.07 -53.21
N GLY A 19 55.25 -31.67 -52.23
CA GLY A 19 56.66 -32.08 -52.30
C GLY A 19 57.68 -30.99 -51.96
N GLY A 20 58.67 -31.15 -51.07
CA GLY A 20 59.28 -32.35 -50.51
C GLY A 20 60.80 -32.29 -50.74
N ALA A 21 61.60 -32.29 -49.65
CA ALA A 21 63.07 -32.52 -49.53
C ALA A 21 63.56 -31.75 -48.27
N GLU A 22 64.45 -32.15 -47.38
CA GLU A 22 65.33 -33.31 -47.09
C GLU A 22 66.05 -32.92 -45.76
N VAL A 23 65.89 -33.66 -44.64
CA VAL A 23 66.88 -34.54 -43.92
C VAL A 23 68.21 -33.87 -43.51
N ASP A 24 68.75 -33.96 -42.28
CA ASP A 24 68.93 -35.11 -41.36
C ASP A 24 68.64 -34.72 -39.88
N GLY A 25 67.88 -35.47 -39.05
CA GLY A 25 68.22 -36.74 -38.36
C GLY A 25 68.46 -36.44 -36.87
N VAL A 26 67.68 -36.87 -35.86
CA VAL A 26 67.30 -38.25 -35.48
C VAL A 26 65.98 -38.27 -34.64
N ALA A 27 64.94 -38.92 -35.19
CA ALA A 27 63.74 -39.60 -34.60
C ALA A 27 62.62 -38.87 -33.78
N GLU A 28 61.50 -38.60 -34.50
CA GLU A 28 60.09 -38.92 -34.17
C GLU A 28 59.11 -37.86 -33.53
N THR A 29 58.38 -37.16 -34.42
CA THR A 29 57.00 -36.56 -34.34
C THR A 29 56.69 -35.23 -33.62
N GLY A 30 56.32 -34.18 -34.39
CA GLY A 30 55.14 -33.31 -34.09
C GLY A 30 55.33 -31.81 -33.74
N GLU A 31 55.10 -30.96 -34.74
CA GLU A 31 55.06 -29.49 -34.86
C GLU A 31 54.05 -28.69 -33.96
N VAL A 32 54.36 -27.40 -33.66
CA VAL A 32 53.55 -26.16 -33.87
C VAL A 32 53.57 -25.13 -32.69
N PRO A 33 53.84 -23.82 -32.97
CA PRO A 33 53.69 -22.69 -32.05
C PRO A 33 52.25 -22.10 -31.97
N ALA A 34 51.93 -21.59 -30.76
CA ALA A 34 50.90 -20.62 -30.32
C ALA A 34 49.41 -20.75 -30.77
N PRO A 35 48.46 -20.99 -29.83
CA PRO A 35 47.02 -20.88 -30.11
C PRO A 35 46.48 -19.43 -30.10
N PRO A 36 45.35 -19.17 -30.81
CA PRO A 36 44.70 -17.85 -31.02
C PRO A 36 44.01 -17.27 -29.77
N PRO A 37 43.58 -15.98 -29.77
CA PRO A 37 42.80 -15.40 -28.67
C PRO A 37 41.50 -16.18 -28.49
N ARG A 38 41.28 -16.70 -27.27
CA ARG A 38 40.01 -17.33 -26.91
C ARG A 38 38.93 -16.25 -26.82
N VAL A 39 37.91 -16.42 -27.65
CA VAL A 39 36.58 -15.80 -27.54
C VAL A 39 35.97 -16.06 -26.15
N ASP A 40 35.39 -15.01 -25.58
CA ASP A 40 34.56 -15.04 -24.38
C ASP A 40 33.43 -16.07 -24.49
N ALA A 41 33.34 -17.00 -23.53
CA ALA A 41 32.11 -17.76 -23.25
C ALA A 41 32.22 -18.54 -21.92
N GLY A 42 32.36 -17.81 -20.81
CA GLY A 42 32.16 -18.34 -19.46
C GLY A 42 30.73 -18.07 -19.00
N LYS A 43 29.80 -18.86 -19.50
CA LYS A 43 28.37 -18.90 -19.15
C LYS A 43 28.20 -18.70 -17.63
N SER A 44 27.57 -17.59 -17.23
CA SER A 44 27.13 -17.36 -15.86
C SER A 44 26.13 -18.45 -15.47
N GLU A 45 26.64 -19.58 -15.00
CA GLU A 45 25.92 -20.46 -14.11
C GLU A 45 25.79 -19.68 -12.80
N ARG A 46 24.78 -18.78 -12.74
CA ARG A 46 24.35 -18.20 -11.46
C ARG A 46 24.10 -19.39 -10.56
N SER A 47 25.01 -19.62 -9.62
CA SER A 47 24.93 -20.76 -8.74
C SER A 47 23.60 -20.62 -8.00
N PRO A 48 22.81 -21.70 -7.81
CA PRO A 48 21.63 -21.63 -6.96
C PRO A 48 21.92 -21.04 -5.58
N LYS A 49 23.19 -21.16 -5.12
CA LYS A 49 23.72 -20.48 -3.94
C LYS A 49 23.71 -18.95 -4.07
N ASP A 50 24.09 -18.38 -5.22
CA ASP A 50 24.07 -16.93 -5.45
C ASP A 50 22.64 -16.39 -5.55
N MET A 51 21.71 -17.19 -6.08
CA MET A 51 20.28 -16.86 -6.06
C MET A 51 19.71 -16.92 -4.64
N ALA A 52 20.08 -17.93 -3.84
CA ALA A 52 19.66 -18.04 -2.45
C ALA A 52 20.26 -16.93 -1.58
N ILE A 53 21.53 -16.55 -1.80
CA ILE A 53 22.18 -15.43 -1.13
C ILE A 53 21.48 -14.12 -1.50
N SER A 54 21.16 -13.91 -2.78
CA SER A 54 20.42 -12.71 -3.21
C SER A 54 19.02 -12.65 -2.58
N LEU A 55 18.34 -13.78 -2.47
CA LEU A 55 17.04 -13.87 -1.80
C LEU A 55 17.15 -13.60 -0.30
N LEU A 56 18.16 -14.15 0.37
CA LEU A 56 18.41 -13.92 1.79
C LEU A 56 18.70 -12.44 2.06
N VAL A 57 19.56 -11.82 1.24
CA VAL A 57 19.90 -10.39 1.33
C VAL A 57 18.66 -9.51 1.15
N LEU A 58 17.67 -9.93 0.35
CA LEU A 58 16.39 -9.23 0.22
C LEU A 58 15.44 -9.50 1.41
N LEU A 59 15.40 -10.74 1.92
CA LEU A 59 14.50 -11.12 3.01
C LEU A 59 14.93 -10.56 4.36
N ILE A 60 16.22 -10.38 4.61
CA ILE A 60 16.74 -9.81 5.85
C ILE A 60 16.16 -8.41 6.14
N PRO A 61 16.22 -7.41 5.23
CA PRO A 61 15.64 -6.10 5.49
C PRO A 61 14.11 -6.14 5.60
N ILE A 62 13.43 -7.01 4.87
CA ILE A 62 11.97 -7.20 5.02
C ILE A 62 11.65 -7.79 6.41
N ALA A 63 12.39 -8.81 6.85
CA ALA A 63 12.22 -9.43 8.15
C ALA A 63 12.56 -8.45 9.29
N LEU A 64 13.57 -7.61 9.12
CA LEU A 64 13.91 -6.53 10.06
C LEU A 64 12.82 -5.45 10.09
N LEU A 65 12.26 -5.06 8.93
CA LEU A 65 11.13 -4.15 8.87
C LEU A 65 9.91 -4.74 9.57
N LEU A 66 9.60 -6.02 9.33
CA LEU A 66 8.50 -6.73 9.98
C LEU A 66 8.74 -6.91 11.48
N ALA A 67 9.97 -7.21 11.91
CA ALA A 67 10.32 -7.32 13.32
C ALA A 67 10.29 -5.96 14.04
N PHE A 68 10.71 -4.88 13.37
CA PHE A 68 10.58 -3.52 13.86
C PHE A 68 9.11 -3.10 13.93
N TYR A 69 8.33 -3.40 12.90
CA TYR A 69 6.89 -3.18 12.89
C TYR A 69 6.18 -3.96 14.01
N ARG A 70 6.58 -5.21 14.25
CA ARG A 70 5.98 -6.05 15.28
C ARG A 70 6.45 -5.71 16.70
N GLY A 71 7.72 -5.39 16.88
CA GLY A 71 8.36 -5.16 18.18
C GLY A 71 8.34 -3.70 18.66
N PHE A 72 8.34 -2.74 17.74
CA PHE A 72 8.35 -1.30 18.06
C PHE A 72 7.02 -0.62 17.72
N LEU A 73 6.28 -1.13 16.73
CA LEU A 73 4.95 -0.62 16.33
C LEU A 73 3.79 -1.58 16.69
N GLY A 74 4.03 -2.66 17.46
CA GLY A 74 2.98 -3.50 18.02
C GLY A 74 2.13 -4.30 17.01
N GLY A 75 2.67 -4.65 15.85
CA GLY A 75 1.98 -5.22 14.68
C GLY A 75 1.28 -6.59 14.81
N ASP A 76 0.66 -6.94 15.93
CA ASP A 76 -0.32 -8.05 16.02
C ASP A 76 -1.41 -7.87 17.08
N GLN A 77 -1.34 -6.79 17.86
CA GLN A 77 -2.47 -6.31 18.65
C GLN A 77 -2.84 -4.94 18.10
N PRO A 78 -4.13 -4.61 17.94
CA PRO A 78 -4.53 -3.24 17.62
C PRO A 78 -3.93 -2.32 18.67
N VAL A 79 -2.88 -1.56 18.31
CA VAL A 79 -2.23 -0.63 19.21
C VAL A 79 -3.30 0.36 19.63
N THR A 80 -3.70 0.27 20.90
CA THR A 80 -4.71 1.18 21.42
C THR A 80 -4.01 2.52 21.65
N VAL A 81 -4.45 3.53 20.91
CA VAL A 81 -3.91 4.89 20.98
C VAL A 81 -4.71 5.68 21.99
N ASP A 82 -4.03 6.45 22.84
CA ASP A 82 -4.70 7.40 23.71
C ASP A 82 -5.25 8.58 22.89
N SER A 83 -6.57 8.75 22.88
CA SER A 83 -7.24 9.87 22.22
C SER A 83 -7.21 11.18 23.01
N ALA A 84 -6.86 11.15 24.30
CA ALA A 84 -6.93 12.32 25.18
C ALA A 84 -6.17 13.54 24.63
N PRO A 85 -4.93 13.43 24.12
CA PRO A 85 -4.20 14.60 23.62
C PRO A 85 -4.88 15.29 22.42
N ALA A 86 -5.44 14.49 21.50
CA ALA A 86 -6.16 15.02 20.33
C ALA A 86 -7.48 15.68 20.73
N VAL A 87 -8.21 15.07 21.66
CA VAL A 87 -9.47 15.61 22.20
C VAL A 87 -9.22 16.90 22.98
N GLU A 88 -8.19 16.95 23.81
CA GLU A 88 -7.78 18.15 24.55
C GLU A 88 -7.38 19.26 23.60
N SER A 89 -6.59 18.96 22.56
CA SER A 89 -6.22 19.94 21.52
C SER A 89 -7.45 20.50 20.82
N ALA A 90 -8.42 19.65 20.47
CA ALA A 90 -9.67 20.08 19.85
C ALA A 90 -10.51 20.96 20.78
N ARG A 91 -10.59 20.62 22.07
CA ARG A 91 -11.29 21.42 23.08
C ARG A 91 -10.61 22.77 23.32
N ALA A 92 -9.28 22.78 23.37
CA ALA A 92 -8.48 23.99 23.54
C ALA A 92 -8.62 24.95 22.36
N ALA A 93 -8.70 24.42 21.13
CA ALA A 93 -8.95 25.23 19.94
C ALA A 93 -10.34 25.89 19.94
N ASN A 94 -11.31 25.31 20.66
CA ASN A 94 -12.68 25.81 20.83
C ASN A 94 -13.38 26.17 19.49
N ALA A 95 -13.03 25.45 18.43
CA ALA A 95 -13.58 25.66 17.09
C ALA A 95 -15.01 25.10 16.95
N PHE A 96 -15.34 24.09 17.77
CA PHE A 96 -16.66 23.47 17.85
C PHE A 96 -16.80 22.70 19.18
N PRO A 97 -18.03 22.44 19.66
CA PRO A 97 -18.24 21.57 20.81
C PRO A 97 -17.77 20.14 20.49
N VAL A 98 -16.77 19.66 21.22
CA VAL A 98 -16.17 18.33 20.98
C VAL A 98 -17.01 17.27 21.68
N ALA A 99 -17.68 16.42 20.91
CA ALA A 99 -18.38 15.25 21.44
C ALA A 99 -17.43 14.04 21.50
N VAL A 100 -17.49 13.24 22.56
CA VAL A 100 -16.73 11.99 22.63
C VAL A 100 -17.65 10.83 22.97
N PRO A 101 -17.38 9.61 22.45
CA PRO A 101 -18.10 8.43 22.88
C PRO A 101 -17.97 8.20 24.39
N ALA A 102 -19.10 8.01 25.07
CA ALA A 102 -19.15 7.55 26.45
C ALA A 102 -19.78 6.17 26.49
N ASP A 103 -19.30 5.29 27.38
CA ASP A 103 -19.91 3.98 27.65
C ASP A 103 -20.03 3.05 26.42
N LEU A 104 -19.03 3.03 25.52
CA LEU A 104 -19.00 2.11 24.37
C LEU A 104 -18.96 0.62 24.76
N GLY A 105 -18.64 0.32 26.02
CA GLY A 105 -18.49 -1.04 26.52
C GLY A 105 -17.15 -1.67 26.15
N ASP A 106 -16.95 -2.88 26.66
CA ASP A 106 -15.71 -3.62 26.44
C ASP A 106 -15.55 -4.04 24.97
N GLY A 107 -14.32 -3.99 24.47
CA GLY A 107 -13.96 -4.45 23.12
C GLY A 107 -13.81 -3.35 22.07
N TRP A 108 -14.29 -2.14 22.34
CA TRP A 108 -13.96 -0.97 21.52
C TRP A 108 -12.54 -0.50 21.80
N ARG A 109 -11.74 -0.29 20.76
CA ARG A 109 -10.36 0.19 20.89
C ARG A 109 -10.13 1.39 20.00
N THR A 110 -9.65 2.49 20.57
CA THR A 110 -9.18 3.63 19.78
C THR A 110 -7.88 3.22 19.07
N VAL A 111 -7.84 3.28 17.75
CA VAL A 111 -6.67 2.94 16.94
C VAL A 111 -5.99 4.15 16.31
N SER A 112 -6.69 5.29 16.26
CA SER A 112 -6.12 6.55 15.81
C SER A 112 -6.86 7.73 16.42
N ALA A 113 -6.14 8.82 16.66
CA ALA A 113 -6.71 10.08 17.11
C ALA A 113 -5.88 11.23 16.56
N ASN A 114 -6.51 12.13 15.82
CA ASN A 114 -5.83 13.27 15.22
C ASN A 114 -6.74 14.50 15.20
N PHE A 115 -6.20 15.64 15.62
CA PHE A 115 -6.85 16.93 15.48
C PHE A 115 -5.99 17.83 14.59
N GLN A 116 -6.63 18.47 13.61
CA GLN A 116 -5.95 19.36 12.67
C GLN A 116 -6.82 20.58 12.36
N THR A 117 -6.16 21.73 12.26
CA THR A 117 -6.77 22.94 11.69
C THR A 117 -6.59 22.90 10.18
N VAL A 118 -7.68 23.13 9.45
CA VAL A 118 -7.72 23.07 7.98
C VAL A 118 -8.29 24.36 7.42
N GLU A 119 -8.24 24.53 6.11
CA GLU A 119 -8.76 25.75 5.49
C GLU A 119 -10.28 25.88 5.69
N GLY A 120 -10.66 26.94 6.41
CA GLY A 120 -12.05 27.24 6.75
C GLY A 120 -12.64 26.35 7.84
N GLY A 121 -11.82 25.77 8.72
CA GLY A 121 -12.32 25.10 9.93
C GLY A 121 -11.28 24.28 10.69
N SER A 122 -11.75 23.40 11.55
CA SER A 122 -10.91 22.41 12.22
C SER A 122 -11.60 21.06 12.15
N THR A 123 -10.81 19.98 12.19
CA THR A 123 -11.31 18.62 12.08
C THR A 123 -10.63 17.73 13.11
N LEU A 124 -11.45 17.05 13.91
CA LEU A 124 -11.07 15.97 14.81
C LEU A 124 -11.45 14.64 14.16
N ARG A 125 -10.52 13.70 14.11
CA ARG A 125 -10.71 12.32 13.63
C ARG A 125 -10.33 11.35 14.73
N LEU A 126 -11.24 10.46 15.09
CA LEU A 126 -10.98 9.36 16.01
C LEU A 126 -11.33 8.05 15.30
N GLY A 127 -10.35 7.16 15.15
CA GLY A 127 -10.52 5.82 14.61
C GLY A 127 -10.69 4.81 15.71
N TYR A 128 -11.65 3.91 15.53
CA TYR A 128 -12.01 2.84 16.44
C TYR A 128 -11.99 1.49 15.72
N LEU A 129 -11.56 0.47 16.45
CA LEU A 129 -11.79 -0.92 16.12
C LEU A 129 -12.97 -1.41 16.97
N THR A 130 -13.98 -1.97 16.33
CA THR A 130 -15.15 -2.53 17.01
C THR A 130 -14.83 -3.87 17.67
N PRO A 131 -15.68 -4.37 18.59
CA PRO A 131 -15.51 -5.69 19.20
C PRO A 131 -15.44 -6.83 18.17
N GLU A 132 -16.08 -6.66 17.01
CA GLU A 132 -16.04 -7.61 15.89
C GLU A 132 -14.80 -7.46 15.00
N GLY A 133 -13.87 -6.55 15.33
CA GLY A 133 -12.64 -6.32 14.59
C GLY A 133 -12.84 -5.51 13.31
N ARG A 134 -13.92 -4.72 13.21
CA ARG A 134 -14.20 -3.86 12.06
C ARG A 134 -13.82 -2.41 12.34
N GLY A 135 -13.58 -1.62 11.30
CA GLY A 135 -13.18 -0.22 11.42
C GLY A 135 -14.39 0.71 11.52
N ALA A 136 -14.34 1.64 12.45
CA ALA A 136 -15.26 2.76 12.54
C ALA A 136 -14.47 4.05 12.79
N GLN A 137 -14.86 5.15 12.14
CA GLN A 137 -14.21 6.45 12.28
C GLN A 137 -15.25 7.50 12.65
N LEU A 138 -14.97 8.24 13.71
CA LEU A 138 -15.69 9.45 14.09
C LEU A 138 -14.93 10.65 13.56
N VAL A 139 -15.60 11.46 12.75
CA VAL A 139 -15.11 12.74 12.25
C VAL A 139 -16.01 13.84 12.79
N GLN A 140 -15.42 14.87 13.38
CA GLN A 140 -16.10 16.08 13.80
C GLN A 140 -15.39 17.27 13.20
N SER A 141 -16.11 18.12 12.48
CA SER A 141 -15.51 19.24 11.79
C SER A 141 -16.41 20.47 11.80
N SER A 142 -15.79 21.66 11.91
CA SER A 142 -16.46 22.94 11.67
C SER A 142 -16.41 23.39 10.20
N VAL A 143 -15.81 22.58 9.31
CA VAL A 143 -15.83 22.82 7.87
C VAL A 143 -17.26 22.66 7.32
N PRO A 144 -17.69 23.49 6.34
CA PRO A 144 -18.99 23.36 5.69
C PRO A 144 -19.23 21.96 5.14
N ALA A 145 -20.44 21.42 5.34
CA ALA A 145 -20.80 20.06 4.98
C ALA A 145 -20.64 19.79 3.48
N GLU A 146 -20.85 20.79 2.64
CA GLU A 146 -20.73 20.70 1.18
C GLU A 146 -19.29 20.40 0.74
N ARG A 147 -18.30 20.83 1.53
CA ARG A 147 -16.87 20.52 1.30
C ARG A 147 -16.44 19.25 2.04
N LEU A 148 -16.99 19.04 3.24
CA LEU A 148 -16.61 17.92 4.10
C LEU A 148 -17.13 16.59 3.55
N LEU A 149 -18.39 16.50 3.14
CA LEU A 149 -19.02 15.24 2.75
C LEU A 149 -18.34 14.57 1.55
N PRO A 150 -18.02 15.27 0.43
CA PRO A 150 -17.29 14.66 -0.67
C PRO A 150 -15.88 14.19 -0.26
N THR A 151 -15.24 14.91 0.65
CA THR A 151 -13.90 14.58 1.16
C THR A 151 -13.92 13.32 2.03
N GLU A 152 -14.93 13.17 2.89
CA GLU A 152 -15.03 12.07 3.85
C GLU A 152 -15.73 10.83 3.30
N LEU A 153 -16.77 11.02 2.48
CA LEU A 153 -17.62 9.96 1.95
C LEU A 153 -17.27 9.55 0.52
N THR A 154 -16.35 10.28 -0.13
CA THR A 154 -16.03 10.22 -1.56
C THR A 154 -17.20 10.63 -2.47
N ASP A 155 -16.95 10.75 -3.77
CA ASP A 155 -17.98 11.08 -4.78
C ASP A 155 -19.08 10.01 -4.91
N GLN A 156 -18.92 8.85 -4.25
CA GLN A 156 -19.90 7.76 -4.22
C GLN A 156 -20.89 7.86 -3.03
N GLY A 157 -20.76 8.89 -2.19
CA GLY A 157 -21.61 9.08 -1.02
C GLY A 157 -23.05 9.42 -1.40
N GLN A 158 -23.96 8.43 -1.35
CA GLN A 158 -25.36 8.60 -1.72
C GLN A 158 -26.25 8.53 -0.47
N PRO A 159 -27.20 9.46 -0.29
CA PRO A 159 -28.11 9.44 0.85
C PRO A 159 -29.01 8.20 0.83
N GLN A 160 -29.15 7.55 1.99
CA GLN A 160 -29.93 6.32 2.20
C GLN A 160 -31.15 6.55 3.11
N GLY A 161 -31.51 7.81 3.35
CA GLY A 161 -32.61 8.21 4.26
C GLY A 161 -32.15 8.58 5.67
N GLN A 162 -33.09 9.04 6.48
CA GLN A 162 -32.85 9.51 7.84
C GLN A 162 -33.08 8.41 8.88
N THR A 163 -32.45 8.55 10.04
CA THR A 163 -32.64 7.70 11.20
C THR A 163 -32.44 8.51 12.48
N ASP A 164 -33.31 8.31 13.46
CA ASP A 164 -33.16 8.93 14.77
C ASP A 164 -32.31 8.05 15.69
N LEU A 165 -31.24 8.61 16.25
CA LEU A 165 -30.28 7.91 17.11
C LEU A 165 -29.90 8.83 18.29
N GLY A 166 -30.18 8.37 19.50
CA GLY A 166 -29.84 9.11 20.72
C GLY A 166 -30.49 10.50 20.79
N GLY A 167 -31.73 10.63 20.30
CA GLY A 167 -32.46 11.90 20.28
C GLY A 167 -32.00 12.91 19.22
N ARG A 168 -31.13 12.49 18.28
CA ARG A 168 -30.63 13.30 17.18
C ARG A 168 -30.99 12.65 15.85
N THR A 169 -31.30 13.45 14.83
CA THR A 169 -31.66 12.94 13.49
C THR A 169 -30.40 12.85 12.62
N TRP A 170 -30.01 11.63 12.30
CA TRP A 170 -28.87 11.32 11.46
C TRP A 170 -29.31 11.02 10.03
N GLN A 171 -28.55 11.49 9.06
CA GLN A 171 -28.70 11.12 7.66
C GLN A 171 -27.76 9.96 7.36
N ARG A 172 -28.30 8.86 6.81
CA ARG A 172 -27.51 7.71 6.37
C ARG A 172 -26.97 7.98 4.98
N TYR A 173 -25.74 7.54 4.73
CA TYR A 173 -25.07 7.59 3.44
C TYR A 173 -24.35 6.27 3.15
N THR A 174 -24.19 5.95 1.88
CA THR A 174 -23.13 5.03 1.44
C THR A 174 -21.78 5.75 1.51
N ALA A 175 -20.70 4.99 1.62
CA ALA A 175 -19.34 5.50 1.54
C ALA A 175 -18.51 4.63 0.59
N ARG A 176 -17.18 4.75 0.66
CA ARG A 176 -16.25 3.98 -0.20
C ARG A 176 -16.42 2.47 -0.03
N GLY A 177 -16.51 1.75 -1.15
CA GLY A 177 -16.62 0.29 -1.14
C GLY A 177 -17.91 -0.20 -0.47
N ASN A 178 -17.77 -0.93 0.64
CA ASN A 178 -18.88 -1.45 1.44
C ASN A 178 -19.08 -0.68 2.76
N GLU A 179 -18.45 0.49 2.90
CA GLU A 179 -18.60 1.33 4.09
C GLU A 179 -19.97 2.02 4.12
N GLN A 180 -20.44 2.26 5.33
CA GLN A 180 -21.64 3.05 5.62
C GLN A 180 -21.26 4.27 6.44
N ALA A 181 -22.03 5.34 6.26
CA ALA A 181 -21.85 6.57 7.01
C ALA A 181 -23.15 7.08 7.63
N LEU A 182 -23.04 7.63 8.83
CA LEU A 182 -24.06 8.36 9.54
C LEU A 182 -23.57 9.79 9.69
N VAL A 183 -24.33 10.74 9.16
CA VAL A 183 -23.99 12.16 9.18
C VAL A 183 -25.02 12.90 10.04
N LEU A 184 -24.54 13.65 11.01
CA LEU A 184 -25.34 14.60 11.78
C LEU A 184 -24.87 16.01 11.45
N LEU A 185 -25.80 16.80 10.94
CA LEU A 185 -25.58 18.22 10.66
C LEU A 185 -26.02 19.03 11.86
N GLU A 186 -25.11 19.75 12.50
CA GLU A 186 -25.40 20.71 13.56
C GLU A 186 -24.98 22.13 13.13
N PRO A 187 -25.53 23.18 13.74
CA PRO A 187 -25.25 24.56 13.34
C PRO A 187 -23.77 24.95 13.37
N THR A 188 -22.99 24.37 14.29
CA THR A 188 -21.58 24.73 14.52
C THR A 188 -20.60 23.65 14.07
N ARG A 189 -21.07 22.44 13.72
CA ARG A 189 -20.22 21.32 13.30
C ARG A 189 -21.00 20.27 12.51
N THR A 190 -20.29 19.52 11.70
CA THR A 190 -20.77 18.26 11.12
C THR A 190 -20.10 17.10 11.84
N ILE A 191 -20.90 16.10 12.24
CA ILE A 191 -20.41 14.85 12.81
C ILE A 191 -20.65 13.74 11.79
N ILE A 192 -19.63 12.94 11.51
CA ILE A 192 -19.71 11.81 10.60
C ILE A 192 -19.19 10.58 11.33
N VAL A 193 -19.97 9.51 11.34
CA VAL A 193 -19.55 8.18 11.77
C VAL A 193 -19.52 7.30 10.54
N VAL A 194 -18.33 6.90 10.08
CA VAL A 194 -18.12 6.17 8.83
C VAL A 194 -17.22 4.95 9.04
N GLY A 195 -17.49 3.85 8.37
CA GLY A 195 -16.61 2.69 8.40
C GLY A 195 -17.23 1.43 7.81
N ASP A 196 -16.48 0.34 7.87
CA ASP A 196 -16.87 -0.97 7.38
C ASP A 196 -17.44 -1.88 8.50
N ALA A 197 -17.54 -1.32 9.71
CA ALA A 197 -18.31 -1.86 10.82
C ALA A 197 -19.79 -2.04 10.48
N ARG A 198 -20.44 -2.94 11.21
CA ARG A 198 -21.85 -3.23 10.97
C ARG A 198 -22.72 -2.03 11.34
N ASP A 199 -23.88 -1.89 10.70
CA ASP A 199 -24.83 -0.79 10.92
C ASP A 199 -25.21 -0.62 12.40
N ASN A 200 -25.35 -1.72 13.16
CA ASN A 200 -25.61 -1.69 14.60
C ASN A 200 -24.44 -1.11 15.41
N GLU A 201 -23.19 -1.44 15.06
CA GLU A 201 -22.00 -0.92 15.74
C GLU A 201 -21.80 0.58 15.43
N LEU A 202 -21.99 1.00 14.18
CA LEU A 202 -21.93 2.42 13.79
C LEU A 202 -23.02 3.23 14.52
N ARG A 203 -24.23 2.70 14.62
CA ARG A 203 -25.31 3.32 15.41
C ARG A 203 -24.98 3.40 16.89
N HIS A 204 -24.40 2.35 17.46
CA HIS A 204 -24.00 2.33 18.85
C HIS A 204 -22.97 3.44 19.14
N LEU A 205 -21.97 3.57 18.26
CA LEU A 205 -21.00 4.66 18.31
C LEU A 205 -21.69 6.03 18.22
N ALA A 206 -22.62 6.23 17.28
CA ALA A 206 -23.36 7.48 17.14
C ALA A 206 -24.22 7.85 18.38
N ILE A 207 -24.84 6.85 19.02
CA ILE A 207 -25.67 7.04 20.23
C ILE A 207 -24.81 7.37 21.46
N SER A 208 -23.60 6.80 21.52
CA SER A 208 -22.66 6.99 22.63
C SER A 208 -22.07 8.40 22.73
N LEU A 209 -22.15 9.19 21.66
CA LEU A 209 -21.56 10.54 21.63
C LEU A 209 -22.28 11.48 22.61
N ARG A 210 -21.51 12.05 23.53
CA ARG A 210 -21.94 13.07 24.50
C ARG A 210 -21.29 14.42 24.20
#